data_AF-A0A4Q5R665-F1
#
_entry.id   AF-A0A4Q5R665-F1
#
_cell.length_a   1.000
_cell.length_b   1.000
_cell.length_c   1.000
_cell.angle_alpha   90.00
_cell.angle_beta   90.00
_cell.angle_gamma   90.00
#
_symmetry.space_group_name_H-M   'P 1'
#
loop_
_entity.id
_entity.type
_entity.pdbx_description
1 polymer ?
#
loop_
_entity_poly.entity_id
_entity_poly.type
_entity_poly.pdbx_seq_one_letter_code
_entity_poly.pdbx_strand_id
1 'polypeptide(L)'
;MEEDAKQFLLRVARSITVSLLWLFINMTLGIYIGLLLFEDYPSTANIVFYIWFILSLAFLIRFLIRTWWPREKVSTAAPDDPPGQKSL
;
A
#
# COMPACT_ATOMS: atom_id res chain seq x y z
N MET A 1 23.02 8.75 -0.76
CA MET A 1 22.68 9.50 0.48
C MET A 1 21.44 10.38 0.27
N GLU A 2 21.47 11.39 -0.62
CA GLU A 2 20.30 12.26 -0.87
C GLU A 2 19.19 11.54 -1.66
N GLU A 3 19.52 10.84 -2.76
CA GLU A 3 18.55 10.02 -3.50
C GLU A 3 17.86 8.95 -2.63
N ASP A 4 18.61 8.28 -1.75
CA ASP A 4 18.08 7.20 -0.90
C ASP A 4 17.08 7.74 0.13
N ALA A 5 17.42 8.86 0.77
CA ALA A 5 16.53 9.54 1.70
C ALA A 5 15.26 10.02 0.99
N LYS A 6 15.38 10.59 -0.21
CA LYS A 6 14.23 11.03 -1.02
C LYS A 6 13.32 9.85 -1.39
N GLN A 7 13.88 8.72 -1.80
CA GLN A 7 13.09 7.52 -2.13
C GLN A 7 12.40 6.92 -0.91
N PHE A 8 13.05 6.94 0.24
CA PHE A 8 12.43 6.51 1.50
C PHE A 8 11.23 7.41 1.86
N LEU A 9 11.41 8.73 1.85
CA LEU A 9 10.33 9.68 2.14
C LEU A 9 9.17 9.56 1.15
N LEU A 10 9.45 9.40 -0.14
CA LEU A 10 8.42 9.17 -1.16
C LEU A 10 7.65 7.87 -0.92
N ARG A 11 8.32 6.80 -0.49
CA ARG A 11 7.67 5.53 -0.14
C ARG A 11 6.74 5.70 1.07
N VAL A 12 7.21 6.39 2.11
CA VAL A 12 6.40 6.73 3.29
C VAL A 12 5.21 7.59 2.91
N ALA A 13 5.44 8.71 2.22
CA ALA A 13 4.38 9.63 1.78
C ALA A 13 3.31 8.89 0.97
N ARG A 14 3.72 8.06 0.00
CA ARG A 14 2.79 7.25 -0.79
C ARG A 14 1.98 6.29 0.07
N SER A 15 2.60 5.61 1.04
CA SER A 15 1.87 4.69 1.94
C SER A 15 0.83 5.41 2.81
N ILE A 16 1.17 6.60 3.31
CA ILE A 16 0.26 7.43 4.10
C ILE A 16 -0.88 7.95 3.21
N THR A 17 -0.57 8.53 2.05
CA THR A 17 -1.59 9.04 1.11
C THR A 17 -2.58 7.95 0.70
N VAL A 18 -2.11 6.75 0.35
CA VAL A 18 -3.00 5.64 -0.03
C VAL A 18 -3.90 5.23 1.14
N SER A 19 -3.33 5.12 2.35
CA SER A 19 -4.10 4.77 3.55
C SER A 19 -5.16 5.81 3.88
N LEU A 20 -4.81 7.09 3.78
CA LEU A 20 -5.73 8.21 4.02
C LEU A 20 -6.84 8.27 2.96
N LEU A 21 -6.52 8.09 1.69
CA LEU A 21 -7.53 8.06 0.61
C LEU A 21 -8.48 6.87 0.78
N TRP A 22 -7.95 5.69 1.12
CA TRP A 22 -8.77 4.53 1.42
C TRP A 22 -9.72 4.80 2.60
N LEU A 23 -9.21 5.39 3.68
CA LEU A 23 -10.02 5.72 4.85
C LEU A 23 -11.08 6.76 4.49
N PHE A 24 -10.71 7.81 3.75
CA PHE A 24 -11.63 8.86 3.33
C PHE A 24 -12.79 8.30 2.52
N ILE A 25 -12.53 7.46 1.53
CA ILE A 25 -13.58 6.83 0.72
C ILE A 25 -14.51 5.97 1.58
N ASN A 26 -13.96 5.15 2.46
CA ASN A 26 -14.77 4.29 3.33
C ASN A 26 -15.59 5.10 4.34
N MET A 27 -15.03 6.18 4.89
CA MET A 27 -15.74 7.09 5.77
C MET A 27 -16.86 7.82 5.03
N THR A 28 -16.60 8.34 3.83
CA THR A 28 -17.63 8.99 3.01
C THR A 28 -18.76 8.01 2.69
N LEU A 29 -18.44 6.80 2.22
CA LEU A 29 -19.48 5.79 1.91
C LEU A 29 -20.23 5.34 3.17
N GLY A 30 -19.52 5.10 4.27
CA GLY A 30 -20.11 4.65 5.53
C GLY A 30 -21.02 5.70 6.16
N ILE A 31 -20.61 6.97 6.16
CA ILE A 31 -21.40 8.06 6.75
C ILE A 31 -22.53 8.48 5.82
N TYR A 32 -22.27 8.64 4.52
CA TYR A 32 -23.28 9.11 3.56
C TYR A 32 -24.47 8.16 3.46
N ILE A 33 -24.22 6.85 3.51
CA ILE A 33 -25.27 5.83 3.42
C ILE A 33 -25.85 5.52 4.82
N GLY A 34 -25.35 6.15 5.88
CA GLY A 34 -25.82 5.91 7.26
C GLY A 34 -25.44 4.52 7.80
N LEU A 35 -24.48 3.83 7.17
CA LEU A 35 -24.06 2.47 7.55
C LEU A 35 -23.09 2.47 8.74
N LEU A 36 -22.44 3.61 9.00
CA LEU A 36 -21.46 3.78 10.07
C LEU A 36 -22.08 4.14 11.42
N LEU A 37 -23.30 4.70 11.42
CA LEU A 37 -24.03 5.09 12.62
C LEU A 37 -25.27 4.20 12.76
N PHE A 38 -25.40 3.54 13.90
CA PHE A 38 -26.59 2.74 14.19
C PHE A 38 -27.67 3.66 14.75
N GLU A 39 -28.71 3.97 13.96
CA GLU A 39 -29.83 4.78 14.46
C GLU A 39 -30.72 3.99 15.43
N ASP A 40 -31.09 2.74 15.12
CA ASP A 40 -31.94 1.92 16.01
C ASP A 40 -31.56 0.43 16.05
N TYR A 41 -31.41 -0.23 14.88
CA TYR A 41 -31.05 -1.64 14.79
C TYR A 41 -29.97 -1.86 13.71
N PRO A 42 -29.04 -2.83 13.90
CA PRO A 42 -28.09 -3.18 12.86
C PRO A 42 -28.82 -3.72 11.63
N SER A 43 -28.88 -2.91 10.57
CA SER A 43 -29.42 -3.33 9.28
C SER A 43 -28.46 -4.29 8.57
N THR A 44 -29.00 -5.15 7.71
CA THR A 44 -28.20 -6.06 6.86
C THR A 44 -27.15 -5.29 6.06
N ALA A 45 -27.45 -4.05 5.64
CA ALA A 45 -26.51 -3.20 4.92
C ALA A 45 -25.28 -2.83 5.78
N ASN A 46 -25.45 -2.61 7.08
CA ASN A 46 -24.35 -2.29 8.00
C ASN A 46 -23.43 -3.50 8.12
N ILE A 47 -23.99 -4.71 8.29
CA ILE A 47 -23.22 -5.96 8.38
C ILE A 47 -22.38 -6.18 7.12
N VAL A 48 -22.97 -6.01 5.94
CA VAL A 48 -22.25 -6.12 4.66
C VAL A 48 -21.15 -5.08 4.56
N PHE A 49 -21.41 -3.83 4.98
CA PHE A 49 -20.42 -2.77 4.99
C PHE A 49 -19.23 -3.07 5.92
N TYR A 50 -19.48 -3.57 7.13
CA TYR A 50 -18.41 -3.93 8.06
C TYR A 50 -17.56 -5.11 7.55
N ILE A 51 -18.19 -6.12 6.93
CA ILE A 51 -17.45 -7.22 6.30
C ILE A 51 -16.57 -6.68 5.17
N TRP A 52 -17.12 -5.84 4.30
CA TRP A 52 -16.37 -5.18 3.22
C TRP A 52 -15.23 -4.31 3.76
N PHE A 53 -15.48 -3.55 4.83
CA PHE A 53 -14.49 -2.69 5.46
C PHE A 53 -13.31 -3.50 6.01
N ILE A 54 -13.59 -4.61 6.71
CA ILE A 54 -12.54 -5.51 7.24
C ILE A 54 -11.76 -6.18 6.09
N LEU A 55 -12.45 -6.68 5.06
CA LEU A 55 -11.79 -7.30 3.91
C LEU A 55 -10.90 -6.30 3.17
N SER A 56 -11.40 -5.09 2.93
CA SER A 56 -10.64 -4.05 2.25
C SER A 56 -9.47 -3.53 3.10
N LEU A 57 -9.62 -3.50 4.43
CA LEU A 57 -8.53 -3.20 5.37
C LEU A 57 -7.44 -4.27 5.30
N ALA A 58 -7.81 -5.55 5.31
CA ALA A 58 -6.85 -6.65 5.15
C ALA A 58 -6.09 -6.54 3.82
N PHE A 59 -6.79 -6.16 2.74
CA PHE A 59 -6.18 -5.92 1.44
C PHE A 59 -5.22 -4.72 1.44
N LEU A 60 -5.60 -3.61 2.10
CA LEU A 60 -4.75 -2.44 2.28
C LEU A 60 -3.48 -2.79 3.06
N ILE A 61 -3.60 -3.49 4.19
CA ILE A 61 -2.46 -3.94 4.99
C ILE A 61 -1.54 -4.81 4.14
N ARG A 62 -2.08 -5.77 3.39
CA ARG A 62 -1.31 -6.61 2.47
C ARG A 62 -0.59 -5.78 1.40
N PHE A 63 -1.25 -4.78 0.83
CA PHE A 63 -0.66 -3.87 -0.17
C PHE A 63 0.49 -3.05 0.42
N LEU A 64 0.33 -2.55 1.64
CA LEU A 64 1.37 -1.84 2.38
C LEU A 64 2.56 -2.76 2.65
N ILE A 65 2.34 -3.94 3.25
CA ILE A 65 3.41 -4.93 3.51
C ILE A 65 4.16 -5.26 2.21
N ARG A 66 3.44 -5.47 1.10
CA ARG A 66 4.04 -5.77 -0.20
C ARG A 66 4.85 -4.60 -0.77
N THR A 67 4.47 -3.35 -0.47
CA THR A 67 5.23 -2.15 -0.86
C THR A 67 6.56 -2.05 -0.12
N TRP A 68 6.58 -2.52 1.13
CA TRP A 68 7.77 -2.56 1.98
C TRP A 68 8.60 -3.84 1.82
N TRP A 69 8.03 -4.88 1.19
CA TRP A 69 8.74 -6.13 0.94
C TRP A 69 9.85 -5.92 -0.10
N PRO A 70 11.12 -6.22 0.22
CA PRO A 70 12.22 -6.13 -0.74
C PRO A 70 11.95 -7.10 -1.88
N ARG A 71 11.73 -6.56 -3.09
CA ARG A 71 11.97 -7.33 -4.31
C ARG A 71 13.47 -7.24 -4.50
N GLU A 72 14.22 -8.19 -3.94
CA GLU A 72 15.62 -8.36 -4.33
C GLU A 72 15.64 -8.42 -5.85
N LYS A 73 16.15 -7.36 -6.47
CA LYS A 73 16.63 -7.48 -7.84
C LYS A 73 17.89 -8.29 -7.66
N VAL A 74 17.79 -9.61 -7.81
CA VAL A 74 18.96 -10.46 -7.96
C VAL A 74 19.68 -9.90 -9.18
N SER A 75 20.67 -9.05 -8.90
CA SER A 75 21.60 -8.57 -9.89
C SER A 75 22.42 -9.79 -10.25
N THR A 76 22.02 -10.49 -11.31
CA THR A 76 22.96 -11.30 -12.08
C THR A 76 23.92 -10.34 -12.79
N ALA A 77 24.72 -9.62 -12.01
CA ALA A 77 26.01 -9.16 -12.47
C ALA A 77 26.81 -10.44 -12.61
N ALA A 78 26.98 -10.89 -13.86
CA ALA A 78 27.97 -11.89 -14.19
C ALA A 78 29.29 -11.47 -13.54
N PRO A 79 29.95 -12.37 -12.80
CA PRO A 79 31.23 -12.05 -12.21
C PRO A 79 32.25 -11.91 -13.35
N ASP A 80 33.18 -10.97 -13.17
CA ASP A 80 34.49 -10.90 -13.86
C ASP A 80 34.53 -10.76 -15.40
N ASP A 81 34.50 -9.52 -15.90
CA ASP A 81 35.32 -9.15 -17.07
C ASP A 81 36.55 -8.36 -16.56
N PRO A 82 37.79 -8.88 -16.72
CA PRO A 82 39.01 -8.26 -16.19
C PRO A 82 39.37 -6.95 -16.92
N PRO A 83 40.15 -6.05 -16.27
CA PRO A 83 40.53 -4.79 -16.87
C PRO A 83 41.54 -5.01 -18.00
N GLY A 84 41.14 -4.77 -19.25
CA GLY A 84 42.05 -4.59 -20.38
C GLY A 84 42.20 -5.78 -21.33
N GLN A 85 41.32 -5.86 -22.32
CA GLN A 85 41.55 -6.49 -23.64
C GLN A 85 40.29 -6.19 -24.48
N LYS A 86 40.28 -5.59 -25.66
CA LYS A 86 41.26 -5.57 -26.76
C LYS A 86 41.15 -4.24 -27.52
N SER A 87 42.25 -3.52 -27.62
CA SER A 87 42.58 -2.76 -28.82
C SER A 87 43.02 -3.76 -29.89
N LEU A 88 42.28 -3.88 -30.98
CA LEU A 88 42.77 -4.20 -32.32
C LEU A 88 41.71 -3.72 -33.31
#